data_AF-A0A7C6Y885-F1
#
_entry.id   AF-A0A7C6Y885-F1
#
_cell.length_a   1.000
_cell.length_b   1.000
_cell.length_c   1.000
_cell.angle_alpha   90.00
_cell.angle_beta   90.00
_cell.angle_gamma   90.00
#
_symmetry.space_group_name_H-M   'P 1'
#
loop_
_entity.id
_entity.type
_entity.pdbx_description
1 polymer ?
#
loop_
_entity_poly.entity_id
_entity_poly.type
_entity_poly.pdbx_seq_one_letter_code
_entity_poly.pdbx_strand_id
1 'polypeptide(L)' 'ERGFYAGTVGWSDASGDGDWMVTIRCAEIDADRHGAIAWAGGGIVAGSDPDDEVAETEAKLRTVLRAFGAA' A
#
# COMPACT_ATOMS: atom_id res chain seq x y z
N GLU A 1 0.45 -7.97 11.64
CA GLU A 1 -0.69 -8.06 10.70
C GLU A 1 -0.51 -7.05 9.57
N ARG A 2 -1.31 -7.12 8.49
CA ARG A 2 -1.26 -6.15 7.37
C ARG A 2 -2.12 -4.89 7.61
N GLY A 3 -2.94 -4.86 8.66
CA GLY A 3 -3.90 -3.77 8.88
C GLY A 3 -4.79 -3.58 7.64
N PHE A 4 -4.91 -2.35 7.17
CA PHE A 4 -5.67 -2.03 5.96
C PHE A 4 -4.96 -2.41 4.65
N TYR A 5 -3.67 -2.73 4.64
CA TYR A 5 -2.94 -3.02 3.40
C TYR A 5 -3.44 -4.29 2.70
N ALA A 6 -3.66 -4.18 1.38
CA ALA A 6 -4.25 -5.21 0.52
C ALA A 6 -5.72 -5.58 0.85
N GLY A 7 -6.41 -4.73 1.61
CA GLY A 7 -7.87 -4.73 1.74
C GLY A 7 -8.54 -3.85 0.68
N THR A 8 -9.63 -3.18 1.07
CA THR A 8 -10.41 -2.29 0.20
C THR A 8 -10.69 -0.95 0.86
N VAL A 9 -10.78 0.11 0.05
CA VAL A 9 -11.24 1.45 0.45
C VAL A 9 -12.20 1.95 -0.62
N GLY A 10 -13.28 2.60 -0.22
CA GLY A 10 -14.33 2.98 -1.15
C GLY A 10 -15.52 3.60 -0.47
N TRP A 11 -16.63 3.66 -1.20
CA TRP A 11 -17.89 4.18 -0.72
C TRP A 11 -19.06 3.34 -1.23
N SER A 12 -20.20 3.46 -0.55
CA SER A 12 -21.48 3.00 -1.07
C SER A 12 -22.57 3.99 -0.70
N ASP A 13 -23.55 4.20 -1.58
CA ASP A 13 -24.73 5.02 -1.29
C ASP A 13 -25.90 4.20 -0.74
N ALA A 14 -27.00 4.91 -0.43
CA ALA A 14 -28.21 4.31 0.11
C ALA A 14 -28.95 3.39 -0.88
N SER A 15 -28.67 3.48 -2.18
CA SER A 15 -29.18 2.55 -3.21
C SER A 15 -28.37 1.27 -3.30
N GLY A 16 -27.20 1.21 -2.65
CA GLY A 16 -26.28 0.08 -2.69
C GLY A 16 -25.27 0.15 -3.83
N ASP A 17 -25.24 1.25 -4.59
CA ASP A 17 -24.16 1.49 -5.56
C ASP A 17 -22.90 1.91 -4.81
N GLY A 18 -21.74 1.76 -5.46
CA GLY A 18 -20.46 2.10 -4.84
C GLY A 18 -19.26 1.81 -5.73
N ASP A 19 -18.11 2.31 -5.30
CA ASP A 19 -16.82 2.05 -5.94
C ASP A 19 -15.75 1.77 -4.89
N TRP A 20 -14.87 0.81 -5.19
CA TRP A 20 -13.90 0.25 -4.26
C TRP A 20 -12.55 0.05 -4.94
N MET A 21 -11.50 0.50 -4.28
CA MET A 21 -10.12 0.36 -4.69
C MET A 21 -9.38 -0.59 -3.75
N VAL A 22 -8.38 -1.29 -4.28
CA VAL A 22 -7.45 -2.06 -3.46
C VAL A 22 -6.54 -1.10 -2.70
N THR A 23 -6.42 -1.29 -1.40
CA THR A 23 -5.56 -0.46 -0.53
C THR A 23 -4.09 -0.84 -0.65
N ILE A 24 -3.48 -0.35 -1.74
CA ILE A 24 -2.03 -0.44 -2.01
C ILE A 24 -1.47 0.96 -2.27
N ARG A 25 -0.14 1.10 -2.21
CA ARG A 25 0.54 2.42 -2.34
C ARG A 25 -0.03 3.45 -1.36
N CYS A 26 -0.26 3.00 -0.13
CA CYS A 26 -0.88 3.76 0.94
C CYS A 26 0.02 3.80 2.19
N ALA A 27 -0.33 4.66 3.12
CA ALA A 27 0.24 4.70 4.47
C ALA A 27 -0.88 4.85 5.50
N GLU A 28 -0.71 4.19 6.63
CA GLU A 28 -1.47 4.45 7.84
C GLU A 28 -0.71 5.50 8.66
N ILE A 29 -1.38 6.58 9.05
CA ILE A 29 -0.79 7.70 9.78
C ILE A 29 -1.36 7.68 11.19
N ASP A 30 -0.49 7.80 12.19
CA ASP A 30 -0.90 7.84 13.60
C ASP A 30 -1.85 9.01 13.87
N ALA A 31 -2.73 8.86 14.86
CA ALA A 31 -3.73 9.87 15.19
C ALA A 31 -3.12 11.25 15.55
N ASP A 32 -1.93 11.24 16.16
CA ASP A 32 -1.16 12.44 16.50
C ASP A 32 -0.29 12.97 15.34
N ARG A 33 -0.26 12.23 14.21
CA ARG A 33 0.44 12.55 12.97
C ARG A 33 1.97 12.59 13.08
N HIS A 34 2.54 11.95 14.10
CA HIS A 34 4.00 11.88 14.26
C HIS A 34 4.63 10.62 13.67
N GLY A 35 3.83 9.59 13.37
CA GLY A 35 4.28 8.37 12.72
C GLY A 35 3.41 8.00 11.53
N ALA A 36 4.02 7.26 10.60
CA ALA A 36 3.30 6.61 9.52
C ALA A 36 3.95 5.26 9.19
N ILE A 37 3.12 4.28 8.85
CA ILE A 37 3.55 2.97 8.38
C ILE A 37 3.04 2.78 6.96
N ALA A 38 3.95 2.40 6.05
CA ALA A 38 3.63 2.09 4.66
C ALA A 38 4.08 0.68 4.32
N TRP A 39 3.34 0.04 3.40
CA TRP A 39 3.61 -1.32 2.95
C TRP A 39 3.80 -1.37 1.44
N ALA A 40 4.62 -2.33 1.00
CA ALA A 40 4.73 -2.74 -0.38
C ALA A 40 4.88 -4.28 -0.44
N GLY A 41 4.59 -4.85 -1.60
CA GLY A 41 4.68 -6.29 -1.81
C GLY A 41 4.67 -6.64 -3.29
N GLY A 42 5.14 -7.84 -3.60
CA GLY A 42 5.17 -8.46 -4.93
C GLY A 42 4.57 -9.87 -4.86
N GLY A 43 4.20 -10.39 -6.02
CA GLY A 43 3.73 -11.78 -6.13
C GLY A 43 4.91 -12.68 -6.44
N ILE A 44 5.18 -13.66 -5.59
CA ILE A 44 6.29 -14.60 -5.80
C ILE A 44 5.82 -15.78 -6.66
N VAL A 45 6.59 -16.11 -7.68
CA VAL A 45 6.37 -17.26 -8.56
C VAL A 45 7.64 -18.11 -8.65
N ALA A 46 7.55 -19.30 -9.26
CA ALA A 46 8.66 -20.26 -9.31
C ALA A 46 9.93 -19.72 -10.01
N GLY A 47 9.78 -18.71 -10.88
CA GLY A 47 10.88 -18.04 -11.56
C GLY A 47 11.29 -16.70 -10.96
N SER A 48 10.76 -16.33 -9.79
CA SER A 48 11.15 -15.08 -9.11
C SER A 48 12.61 -15.13 -8.67
N ASP A 49 13.32 -14.03 -8.88
CA ASP A 49 14.63 -13.79 -8.31
C ASP A 49 14.49 -12.95 -7.02
N PRO A 50 15.05 -13.38 -5.87
CA PRO A 50 14.87 -12.67 -4.61
C PRO A 50 15.32 -11.20 -4.63
N ASP A 51 16.39 -10.87 -5.35
CA ASP A 51 16.94 -9.52 -5.37
C ASP A 51 16.05 -8.59 -6.24
N ASP A 52 15.54 -9.11 -7.36
CA ASP A 52 14.59 -8.38 -8.21
C ASP A 52 13.28 -8.07 -7.46
N GLU A 53 12.76 -9.02 -6.67
CA GLU A 53 11.53 -8.83 -5.90
C GLU A 53 11.69 -7.77 -4.80
N VAL A 54 12.85 -7.73 -4.13
CA VAL A 54 13.17 -6.66 -3.17
C VAL A 54 13.22 -5.32 -3.89
N ALA A 55 13.95 -5.22 -5.01
CA ALA A 55 14.04 -4.00 -5.80
C ALA A 55 12.66 -3.51 -6.28
N GLU A 56 11.77 -4.42 -6.67
CA GLU A 56 10.39 -4.11 -7.04
C GLU A 56 9.61 -3.52 -5.86
N THR A 57 9.69 -4.12 -4.68
CA THR A 57 8.98 -3.60 -3.49
C THR A 57 9.51 -2.25 -3.03
N GLU A 58 10.82 -2.00 -3.10
CA GLU A 58 11.41 -0.68 -2.86
C GLU A 58 10.89 0.37 -3.84
N ALA A 59 10.86 0.05 -5.14
CA ALA A 59 10.33 0.94 -6.17
C ALA A 59 8.85 1.26 -5.95
N LYS A 60 8.05 0.28 -5.53
CA LYS A 60 6.64 0.47 -5.18
C LYS A 60 6.47 1.40 -3.98
N LEU A 61 7.25 1.17 -2.92
CA LEU A 61 7.20 1.95 -1.68
C LEU A 61 7.63 3.40 -1.87
N ARG A 62 8.59 3.65 -2.77
CA ARG A 62 9.10 4.99 -3.09
C ARG A 62 8.00 5.99 -3.48
N THR A 63 6.89 5.53 -4.05
CA THR A 63 5.74 6.40 -4.36
C THR A 63 5.18 7.07 -3.09
N VAL A 64 5.02 6.29 -2.03
CA VAL A 64 4.50 6.76 -0.74
C VAL A 64 5.56 7.61 -0.03
N LEU A 65 6.81 7.15 0.01
CA LEU A 65 7.90 7.88 0.66
C LEU A 65 8.13 9.28 0.06
N ARG A 66 8.02 9.41 -1.27
CA ARG A 66 8.09 10.71 -1.96
C ARG A 66 6.98 11.66 -1.53
N ALA A 67 5.76 11.15 -1.29
CA ALA A 67 4.65 11.98 -0.81
C ALA A 67 4.91 12.54 0.60
N PHE A 68 5.72 11.86 1.41
CA PHE A 68 6.17 12.32 2.73
C PHE A 68 7.49 13.09 2.70
N GLY A 69 8.13 13.29 1.54
CA GLY A 69 9.45 13.93 1.43
C GLY A 69 10.59 13.11 2.03
N ALA A 70 10.43 11.79 2.16
CA ALA A 70 11.37 10.87 2.79
C ALA A 70 12.20 10.03 1.81
N ALA A 71 12.18 10.37 0.51
CA ALA A 71 12.84 9.64 -0.58
C ALA A 71 13.58 10.56 -1.55
#